data_AF-A0A8K0I2L9-F1
#
_entry.id   AF-A0A8K0I2L9-F1
#
_cell.length_a   1.000
_cell.length_b   1.000
_cell.length_c   1.000
_cell.angle_alpha   90.00
_cell.angle_beta   90.00
_cell.angle_gamma   90.00
#
_symmetry.space_group_name_H-M   'P 1'
#
loop_
_entity.id
_entity.type
_entity.pdbx_description
1 polymer ?
#
loop_
_entity_poly.entity_id
_entity_poly.type
_entity_poly.pdbx_seq_one_letter_code
_entity_poly.pdbx_strand_id
1 'polypeptide(L)'
;MDGGKRNQSLKLAILVFHPLLALLISTTPIHALNIGVHSVNSGITSSKQQQCSRTCESQHCNSPPFLKYGKYCGILYSGCPGEKPCDALDACCMTHDNCIQSNNNDYLNVECNENLLNCIAEVRDSGKGTFKGNKCMVEEVVDVITLVIEVALLAGRVLHKP
;
A
#
# COMPACT_ATOMS: atom_id res chain seq x y z
N MET A 1 53.11 13.89 -32.80
CA MET A 1 51.86 14.28 -33.48
C MET A 1 50.82 13.18 -33.24
N ASP A 2 50.09 13.24 -32.11
CA ASP A 2 49.06 12.21 -31.77
C ASP A 2 47.93 12.82 -30.90
N GLY A 3 47.41 13.99 -31.30
CA GLY A 3 46.35 14.70 -30.55
C GLY A 3 45.04 14.88 -31.32
N GLY A 4 45.06 14.76 -32.65
CA GLY A 4 43.91 15.09 -33.51
C GLY A 4 42.91 13.95 -33.74
N LYS A 5 43.38 12.68 -33.80
CA LYS A 5 42.51 11.53 -34.13
C LYS A 5 41.53 11.15 -33.02
N ARG A 6 41.95 11.21 -31.75
CA ARG A 6 41.11 10.83 -30.59
C ARG A 6 39.87 11.73 -30.43
N ASN A 7 40.00 13.02 -30.69
CA ASN A 7 38.91 13.99 -30.51
C ASN A 7 37.84 13.88 -31.61
N GLN A 8 38.22 13.44 -32.82
CA GLN A 8 37.31 13.24 -33.94
C GLN A 8 36.53 11.92 -33.83
N SER A 9 37.18 10.85 -33.37
CA SER A 9 36.52 9.57 -33.07
C SER A 9 35.53 9.68 -31.90
N LEU A 10 35.84 10.48 -30.88
CA LEU A 10 34.94 10.73 -29.75
C LEU A 10 33.69 11.52 -30.18
N LYS A 11 33.86 12.54 -31.04
CA LYS A 11 32.74 13.32 -31.61
C LYS A 11 31.85 12.48 -32.54
N LEU A 12 32.44 11.59 -33.35
CA LEU A 12 31.68 10.66 -34.19
C LEU A 12 30.91 9.65 -33.36
N ALA A 13 31.51 9.12 -32.29
CA ALA A 13 30.82 8.20 -31.38
C ALA A 13 29.62 8.87 -30.71
N ILE A 14 29.75 10.13 -30.24
CA ILE A 14 28.65 10.88 -29.61
C ILE A 14 27.53 11.16 -30.62
N LEU A 15 27.86 11.55 -31.86
CA LEU A 15 26.88 11.83 -32.92
C LEU A 15 26.13 10.59 -33.43
N VAL A 16 26.69 9.39 -33.27
CA VAL A 16 26.05 8.13 -33.68
C VAL A 16 25.31 7.47 -32.52
N PHE A 17 25.82 7.55 -31.30
CA PHE A 17 25.16 6.97 -30.12
C PHE A 17 23.90 7.73 -29.69
N HIS A 18 23.87 9.06 -29.82
CA HIS A 18 22.68 9.86 -29.45
C HIS A 18 21.42 9.54 -30.27
N PRO A 19 21.45 9.47 -31.61
CA PRO A 19 20.25 9.12 -32.38
C PRO A 19 19.88 7.64 -32.24
N LEU A 20 20.87 6.74 -32.06
CA LEU A 20 20.61 5.31 -31.87
C LEU A 20 19.95 5.01 -30.52
N LEU A 21 20.38 5.69 -29.45
CA LEU A 21 19.76 5.61 -28.13
C LEU A 21 18.35 6.23 -28.14
N ALA A 22 18.15 7.34 -28.85
CA ALA A 22 16.82 7.95 -29.02
C ALA A 22 15.84 7.03 -29.76
N LEU A 23 16.31 6.27 -30.77
CA LEU A 23 15.49 5.32 -31.52
C LEU A 23 15.07 4.12 -30.66
N LEU A 24 15.94 3.63 -29.77
CA LEU A 24 15.63 2.52 -28.84
C LEU A 24 14.53 2.89 -27.81
N ILE A 25 14.42 4.16 -27.43
CA ILE A 25 13.38 4.65 -26.49
C ILE A 25 12.02 4.77 -27.20
N SER A 26 11.99 4.91 -28.54
CA SER A 26 10.76 5.06 -29.31
C SER A 26 10.01 3.74 -29.59
N THR A 27 10.65 2.58 -29.34
CA THR A 27 10.07 1.25 -29.61
C THR A 27 9.67 0.47 -28.37
N THR A 28 9.81 1.02 -27.16
CA THR A 28 9.26 0.38 -25.97
C THR A 28 7.76 0.64 -25.91
N PRO A 29 6.89 -0.38 -25.92
CA PRO A 29 5.49 -0.15 -25.64
C PRO A 29 5.41 0.42 -24.22
N ILE A 30 4.89 1.64 -24.09
CA ILE A 30 4.58 2.26 -22.81
C ILE A 30 3.38 1.50 -22.24
N HIS A 31 3.61 0.30 -21.71
CA HIS A 31 2.71 -0.26 -20.72
C HIS A 31 2.97 0.55 -19.47
N ALA A 32 2.29 1.69 -19.38
CA ALA A 32 2.27 2.52 -18.20
C ALA A 32 1.94 1.61 -17.01
N LEU A 33 2.81 1.57 -15.99
CA LEU A 33 2.38 1.13 -14.66
C LEU A 33 1.33 2.14 -14.20
N ASN A 34 0.06 1.80 -14.40
CA ASN A 34 -1.05 2.51 -13.78
C ASN A 34 -1.01 2.20 -12.28
N ILE A 35 -0.16 2.90 -11.53
CA ILE A 35 -0.34 3.03 -10.09
C ILE A 35 -1.60 3.89 -9.96
N GLY A 36 -2.71 3.23 -9.62
CA GLY A 36 -4.06 3.81 -9.58
C GLY A 36 -4.22 4.90 -8.52
N VAL A 37 -3.57 6.03 -8.74
CA VAL A 37 -3.77 7.30 -8.04
C VAL A 37 -4.24 8.29 -9.10
N HIS A 38 -5.50 8.19 -9.50
CA HIS A 38 -6.16 9.29 -10.20
C HIS A 38 -7.63 9.39 -9.81
N SER A 39 -7.88 10.48 -9.07
CA SER A 39 -9.07 11.33 -9.04
C SER A 39 -10.43 10.70 -8.73
N VAL A 40 -10.92 11.07 -7.55
CA VAL A 40 -12.29 11.56 -7.32
C VAL A 40 -12.95 12.12 -8.59
N ASN A 41 -13.85 11.36 -9.18
CA ASN A 41 -14.89 11.89 -10.06
C ASN A 41 -16.19 11.13 -9.79
N SER A 42 -17.15 11.85 -9.19
CA SER A 42 -18.51 11.39 -8.97
C SER A 42 -19.16 11.00 -10.29
N GLY A 43 -19.72 9.78 -10.35
CA GLY A 43 -20.66 9.38 -11.40
C GLY A 43 -20.08 8.58 -12.58
N ILE A 44 -19.38 7.48 -12.32
CA ILE A 44 -19.32 6.36 -13.26
C ILE A 44 -19.76 5.10 -12.53
N THR A 45 -20.91 4.57 -12.93
CA THR A 45 -21.41 3.24 -12.63
C THR A 45 -20.50 2.19 -13.28
N SER A 46 -19.28 2.05 -12.77
CA SER A 46 -18.42 0.91 -13.09
C SER A 46 -18.75 -0.22 -12.14
N SER A 47 -19.20 -1.34 -12.68
CA SER A 47 -19.24 -2.67 -12.08
C SER A 47 -17.84 -3.22 -11.70
N LYS A 48 -16.90 -2.34 -11.33
CA LYS A 48 -15.73 -2.68 -10.53
C LYS A 48 -16.20 -2.66 -9.08
N GLN A 49 -16.81 -3.75 -8.63
CA GLN A 49 -16.66 -4.08 -7.22
C GLN A 49 -15.16 -3.97 -6.93
N GLN A 50 -14.75 -3.03 -6.06
CA GLN A 50 -13.48 -3.19 -5.36
C GLN A 50 -13.46 -4.65 -4.91
N GLN A 51 -12.43 -5.40 -5.32
CA GLN A 51 -12.30 -6.80 -4.94
C GLN A 51 -12.15 -6.83 -3.42
N CYS A 52 -13.27 -7.00 -2.72
CA CYS A 52 -13.33 -7.10 -1.29
C CYS A 52 -13.14 -8.56 -0.88
N SER A 53 -12.58 -8.78 0.30
CA SER A 53 -12.31 -10.12 0.80
C SER A 53 -13.53 -10.76 1.43
N ARG A 54 -13.69 -12.07 1.20
CA ARG A 54 -14.59 -12.95 1.98
C ARG A 54 -13.82 -14.08 2.68
N THR A 55 -12.50 -14.09 2.54
CA THR A 55 -11.61 -15.15 3.00
C THR A 55 -10.63 -14.61 4.03
N CYS A 56 -10.34 -15.41 5.06
CA CYS A 56 -9.34 -15.07 6.06
C CYS A 56 -7.94 -15.36 5.48
N GLU A 57 -7.29 -14.34 4.97
CA GLU A 57 -5.95 -14.41 4.40
C GLU A 57 -4.87 -14.39 5.48
N SER A 58 -3.73 -15.00 5.17
CA SER A 58 -2.52 -14.95 6.00
C SER A 58 -1.30 -14.96 5.08
N GLN A 59 -1.20 -13.93 4.24
CA GLN A 59 -0.20 -13.80 3.18
C GLN A 59 0.71 -12.61 3.44
N HIS A 60 2.00 -12.76 3.11
CA HIS A 60 2.99 -11.69 3.22
C HIS A 60 3.05 -11.04 4.61
N CYS A 61 3.02 -11.87 5.67
CA CYS A 61 2.86 -11.47 7.07
C CYS A 61 3.83 -10.38 7.56
N ASN A 62 5.00 -10.25 6.93
CA ASN A 62 6.06 -9.32 7.33
C ASN A 62 6.46 -8.32 6.23
N SER A 63 5.67 -8.24 5.16
CA SER A 63 5.91 -7.33 4.06
C SER A 63 4.75 -6.35 3.96
N PRO A 64 4.77 -5.22 4.72
CA PRO A 64 3.63 -4.32 4.83
C PRO A 64 2.96 -3.90 3.49
N PRO A 65 3.71 -3.63 2.39
CA PRO A 65 3.09 -3.33 1.09
C PRO A 65 2.18 -4.41 0.50
N PHE A 66 2.37 -5.67 0.90
CA PHE A 66 1.66 -6.84 0.36
C PHE A 66 0.90 -7.64 1.41
N LEU A 67 0.98 -7.22 2.67
CA LEU A 67 0.36 -7.90 3.82
C LEU A 67 -1.14 -8.01 3.60
N LYS A 68 -1.66 -9.24 3.72
CA LYS A 68 -3.08 -9.55 3.77
C LYS A 68 -3.32 -10.49 4.94
N TYR A 69 -3.92 -9.96 5.98
CA TYR A 69 -4.27 -10.69 7.19
C TYR A 69 -5.77 -10.57 7.46
N GLY A 70 -6.41 -11.71 7.75
CA GLY A 70 -7.86 -11.76 7.93
C GLY A 70 -8.58 -11.31 6.65
N LYS A 71 -9.62 -10.50 6.78
CA LYS A 71 -10.34 -9.90 5.66
C LYS A 71 -10.08 -8.41 5.49
N TYR A 72 -9.53 -7.75 6.50
CA TYR A 72 -9.49 -6.30 6.61
C TYR A 72 -8.08 -5.72 6.83
N CYS A 73 -7.12 -6.51 7.30
CA CYS A 73 -5.77 -5.97 7.53
C CYS A 73 -4.93 -6.02 6.24
N GLY A 74 -4.77 -4.88 5.58
CA GLY A 74 -3.85 -4.71 4.46
C GLY A 74 -4.03 -3.37 3.73
N ILE A 75 -3.00 -2.94 3.01
CA ILE A 75 -3.08 -1.69 2.23
C ILE A 75 -3.99 -1.91 1.00
N LEU A 76 -5.00 -1.05 0.83
CA LEU A 76 -5.98 -1.13 -0.25
C LEU A 76 -6.69 -2.52 -0.30
N TYR A 77 -6.84 -3.15 0.85
CA TYR A 77 -7.43 -4.47 1.02
C TYR A 77 -8.44 -4.39 2.16
N SER A 78 -9.69 -4.79 1.91
CA SER A 78 -10.76 -4.74 2.92
C SER A 78 -11.81 -5.83 2.66
N GLY A 79 -12.60 -6.14 3.68
CA GLY A 79 -13.64 -7.18 3.63
C GLY A 79 -14.92 -6.71 2.94
N CYS A 80 -15.69 -7.65 2.41
CA CYS A 80 -16.96 -7.32 1.76
C CYS A 80 -18.02 -6.86 2.77
N PRO A 81 -19.01 -6.05 2.34
CA PRO A 81 -20.14 -5.69 3.18
C PRO A 81 -20.82 -6.92 3.81
N GLY A 82 -20.99 -6.89 5.13
CA GLY A 82 -21.61 -7.96 5.91
C GLY A 82 -20.69 -9.10 6.32
N GLU A 83 -19.43 -9.13 5.85
CA GLU A 83 -18.45 -10.09 6.35
C GLU A 83 -18.08 -9.79 7.81
N LYS A 84 -17.91 -10.85 8.60
CA LYS A 84 -17.37 -10.73 9.96
C LYS A 84 -15.84 -10.81 9.93
N PRO A 85 -15.15 -10.11 10.84
CA PRO A 85 -13.71 -10.23 10.99
C PRO A 85 -13.34 -11.65 11.45
N CYS A 86 -12.15 -12.08 11.06
CA CYS A 86 -11.63 -13.42 11.31
C CYS A 86 -11.17 -13.61 12.77
N ASP A 87 -10.64 -12.56 13.39
CA ASP A 87 -10.24 -12.51 14.79
C ASP A 87 -10.26 -11.06 15.32
N ALA A 88 -9.69 -10.85 16.52
CA ALA A 88 -9.67 -9.54 17.16
C ALA A 88 -8.79 -8.52 16.43
N LEU A 89 -7.66 -8.93 15.87
CA LEU A 89 -6.79 -8.03 15.08
C LEU A 89 -7.50 -7.59 13.80
N ASP A 90 -8.12 -8.55 13.11
CA ASP A 90 -8.92 -8.28 11.92
C ASP A 90 -10.12 -7.36 12.21
N ALA A 91 -10.69 -7.43 13.42
CA ALA A 91 -11.73 -6.51 13.87
C ALA A 91 -11.23 -5.07 14.08
N CYS A 92 -9.99 -4.89 14.55
CA CYS A 92 -9.36 -3.57 14.62
C CYS A 92 -9.22 -2.98 13.22
N CYS A 93 -8.72 -3.76 12.25
CA CYS A 93 -8.57 -3.32 10.87
C CYS A 93 -9.92 -3.00 10.21
N MET A 94 -10.96 -3.82 10.44
CA MET A 94 -12.31 -3.52 9.96
C MET A 94 -12.83 -2.17 10.48
N THR A 95 -12.60 -1.88 11.76
CA THR A 95 -12.98 -0.60 12.37
C THR A 95 -12.20 0.56 11.74
N HIS A 96 -10.90 0.39 11.52
CA HIS A 96 -10.06 1.39 10.85
C HIS A 96 -10.52 1.67 9.42
N ASP A 97 -10.71 0.64 8.59
CA ASP A 97 -11.19 0.79 7.21
C ASP A 97 -12.51 1.57 7.13
N ASN A 98 -13.46 1.25 8.01
CA ASN A 98 -14.75 1.96 8.09
C ASN A 98 -14.57 3.42 8.53
N CYS A 99 -13.65 3.69 9.46
CA CYS A 99 -13.29 5.04 9.88
C CYS A 99 -12.70 5.84 8.71
N ILE A 100 -11.73 5.27 7.98
CA ILE A 100 -11.12 5.89 6.80
C ILE A 100 -12.18 6.20 5.73
N GLN A 101 -13.08 5.25 5.45
CA GLN A 101 -14.16 5.45 4.49
C GLN A 101 -15.10 6.59 4.91
N SER A 102 -15.39 6.70 6.20
CA SER A 102 -16.23 7.78 6.75
C SER A 102 -15.54 9.15 6.75
N ASN A 103 -14.20 9.17 6.71
CA ASN A 103 -13.38 10.37 6.68
C ASN A 103 -12.81 10.63 5.27
N ASN A 104 -13.65 10.57 4.24
CA ASN A 104 -13.29 10.90 2.86
C ASN A 104 -12.13 10.06 2.27
N ASN A 105 -11.91 8.85 2.77
CA ASN A 105 -10.76 7.98 2.43
C ASN A 105 -9.39 8.59 2.80
N ASP A 106 -9.34 9.45 3.81
CA ASP A 106 -8.10 10.01 4.34
C ASP A 106 -7.36 9.01 5.23
N TYR A 107 -6.43 8.24 4.63
CA TYR A 107 -5.56 7.31 5.34
C TYR A 107 -4.63 7.97 6.38
N LEU A 108 -4.48 9.30 6.36
CA LEU A 108 -3.70 10.06 7.34
C LEU A 108 -4.57 10.68 8.44
N ASN A 109 -5.86 10.33 8.49
CA ASN A 109 -6.76 10.79 9.53
C ASN A 109 -6.22 10.39 10.91
N VAL A 110 -5.98 11.38 11.76
CA VAL A 110 -5.32 11.21 13.06
C VAL A 110 -6.17 10.35 14.00
N GLU A 111 -7.47 10.59 14.05
CA GLU A 111 -8.39 9.84 14.92
C GLU A 111 -8.47 8.37 14.51
N CYS A 112 -8.60 8.07 13.22
CA CYS A 112 -8.66 6.68 12.75
C CYS A 112 -7.37 5.92 13.09
N ASN A 113 -6.21 6.53 12.87
CA ASN A 113 -4.91 5.90 13.14
C ASN A 113 -4.64 5.74 14.65
N GLU A 114 -5.00 6.71 15.49
CA GLU A 114 -4.91 6.58 16.96
C GLU A 114 -5.81 5.47 17.51
N ASN A 115 -7.06 5.40 17.03
CA ASN A 115 -8.00 4.38 17.43
C ASN A 115 -7.52 2.96 17.04
N LEU A 116 -6.90 2.82 15.86
CA LEU A 116 -6.31 1.55 15.45
C LEU A 116 -5.15 1.14 16.37
N LEU A 117 -4.24 2.05 16.71
CA LEU A 117 -3.12 1.76 17.61
C LEU A 117 -3.61 1.33 19.00
N ASN A 118 -4.62 2.00 19.54
CA ASN A 118 -5.23 1.63 20.83
C ASN A 118 -5.86 0.23 20.77
N CYS A 119 -6.62 -0.07 19.71
CA CYS A 119 -7.23 -1.39 19.52
C CYS A 119 -6.17 -2.49 19.42
N ILE A 120 -5.08 -2.27 18.67
CA ILE A 120 -3.99 -3.23 18.53
C ILE A 120 -3.29 -3.48 19.87
N ALA A 121 -3.10 -2.45 20.69
CA ALA A 121 -2.55 -2.60 22.04
C ALA A 121 -3.42 -3.52 22.92
N GLU A 122 -4.74 -3.35 22.88
CA GLU A 122 -5.67 -4.24 23.60
C GLU A 122 -5.62 -5.69 23.09
N VAL A 123 -5.48 -5.88 21.77
CA VAL A 123 -5.33 -7.22 21.19
C VAL A 123 -4.06 -7.89 21.72
N ARG A 124 -2.93 -7.17 21.74
CA ARG A 124 -1.65 -7.65 22.27
C ARG A 124 -1.78 -8.07 23.73
N ASP A 125 -2.43 -7.25 24.56
CA ASP A 125 -2.57 -7.51 25.99
C ASP A 125 -3.54 -8.68 26.28
N SER A 126 -4.53 -8.90 25.40
CA SER A 126 -5.54 -9.94 25.59
C SER A 126 -5.02 -11.37 25.36
N GLY A 127 -3.92 -11.54 24.62
CA GLY A 127 -3.38 -12.85 24.24
C GLY A 127 -4.38 -13.77 23.52
N LYS A 128 -5.46 -13.21 22.93
CA LYS A 128 -6.51 -13.99 22.28
C LYS A 128 -5.97 -14.75 21.07
N GLY A 129 -6.47 -15.96 20.86
CA GLY A 129 -6.11 -16.80 19.71
C GLY A 129 -6.57 -16.21 18.37
N THR A 130 -6.08 -16.81 17.29
CA THR A 130 -6.37 -16.41 15.90
C THR A 130 -7.30 -17.40 15.18
N PHE A 131 -7.70 -17.08 13.96
CA PHE A 131 -8.56 -17.93 13.13
C PHE A 131 -7.84 -19.22 12.68
N LYS A 132 -8.64 -20.26 12.43
CA LYS A 132 -8.14 -21.58 12.00
C LYS A 132 -7.43 -21.49 10.65
N GLY A 133 -6.23 -22.05 10.56
CA GLY A 133 -5.44 -22.10 9.34
C GLY A 133 -4.60 -20.85 9.07
N ASN A 134 -4.54 -19.91 10.01
CA ASN A 134 -3.61 -18.79 9.97
C ASN A 134 -2.15 -19.30 9.87
N LYS A 135 -1.39 -18.73 8.93
CA LYS A 135 0.04 -19.03 8.70
C LYS A 135 0.98 -17.95 9.22
N CYS A 136 0.45 -16.82 9.69
CA CYS A 136 1.20 -15.71 10.25
C CYS A 136 1.37 -15.85 11.76
N MET A 137 2.47 -15.35 12.29
CA MET A 137 2.57 -15.04 13.72
C MET A 137 1.83 -13.73 13.99
N VAL A 138 0.81 -13.78 14.86
CA VAL A 138 -0.05 -12.60 15.13
C VAL A 138 0.77 -11.44 15.68
N GLU A 139 1.72 -11.72 16.57
CA GLU A 139 2.63 -10.71 17.15
C GLU A 139 3.45 -9.99 16.06
N GLU A 140 3.98 -10.73 15.08
CA GLU A 140 4.73 -10.15 13.96
C GLU A 140 3.83 -9.25 13.09
N VAL A 141 2.60 -9.68 12.82
CA VAL A 141 1.63 -8.89 12.05
C VAL A 141 1.25 -7.62 12.80
N VAL A 142 1.04 -7.72 14.12
CA VAL A 142 0.79 -6.57 15.00
C VAL A 142 1.93 -5.56 14.90
N ASP A 143 3.17 -5.99 15.05
CA ASP A 143 4.34 -5.09 15.01
C ASP A 143 4.47 -4.39 13.65
N VAL A 144 4.24 -5.12 12.56
CA VAL A 144 4.27 -4.58 11.19
C VAL A 144 3.19 -3.53 10.98
N ILE A 145 1.95 -3.80 11.41
CA ILE A 145 0.84 -2.85 11.29
C ILE A 145 1.11 -1.63 12.16
N THR A 146 1.51 -1.82 13.43
CA THR A 146 1.84 -0.72 14.35
C THR A 146 2.88 0.22 13.75
N LEU A 147 3.98 -0.30 13.19
CA LEU A 147 5.01 0.51 12.54
C LEU A 147 4.44 1.41 11.43
N VAL A 148 3.63 0.84 10.53
CA VAL A 148 3.06 1.60 9.41
C VAL A 148 2.08 2.68 9.91
N ILE A 149 1.25 2.34 10.90
CA ILE A 149 0.24 3.25 11.42
C ILE A 149 0.86 4.38 12.26
N GLU A 150 1.94 4.12 13.02
CA GLU A 150 2.69 5.17 13.72
C GLU A 150 3.26 6.20 12.73
N VAL A 151 3.81 5.74 11.60
CA VAL A 151 4.29 6.62 10.53
C VAL A 151 3.14 7.42 9.91
N ALA A 152 2.01 6.79 9.62
CA ALA A 152 0.83 7.47 9.09
C ALA A 152 0.27 8.52 10.06
N LEU A 153 0.22 8.21 11.35
CA LEU A 153 -0.21 9.11 12.41
C LEU A 153 0.71 10.34 12.52
N LEU A 154 2.03 10.12 12.51
CA LEU A 154 3.01 11.20 12.51
C LEU A 154 2.85 12.10 11.27
N ALA A 155 2.70 11.51 10.08
CA ALA A 155 2.48 12.25 8.85
C ALA A 155 1.17 13.07 8.90
N GLY A 156 0.07 12.46 9.38
CA GLY A 156 -1.21 13.14 9.55
C GLY A 156 -1.12 14.35 10.48
N ARG A 157 -0.45 14.23 11.63
CA ARG A 157 -0.24 15.34 12.57
C ARG A 157 0.60 16.49 11.98
N VAL A 158 1.51 16.18 11.06
CA VAL A 158 2.34 17.18 10.37
C VAL A 158 1.56 17.86 9.25
N LEU A 159 0.85 17.10 8.42
CA LEU A 159 0.17 17.60 7.22
C LEU A 159 -1.18 18.27 7.51
N HIS A 160 -1.87 17.86 8.59
CA HIS A 160 -3.11 18.50 9.04
C HIS A 160 -2.87 19.64 10.03
N LYS A 161 -1.62 20.05 10.24
CA LYS A 161 -1.30 21.24 11.03
C LYS A 161 -1.77 22.49 10.25
N PRO A 162 -2.53 23.41 10.88
CA PRO A 162 -3.02 24.62 10.22
C PRO A 162 -1.90 25.57 9.82
#